data_AF-A0A229SRR4-F1
#
_entry.id   AF-A0A229SRR4-F1
#
_cell.length_a   1.000
_cell.length_b   1.000
_cell.length_c   1.000
_cell.angle_alpha   90.00
_cell.angle_beta   90.00
_cell.angle_gamma   90.00
#
_symmetry.space_group_name_H-M   'P 1'
#
loop_
_entity.id
_entity.type
_entity.pdbx_description
1 polymer ?
#
loop_
_entity_poly.entity_id
_entity_poly.type
_entity_poly.pdbx_seq_one_letter_code
_entity_poly.pdbx_strand_id
1 'polypeptide(L)'
;MRAASLLALTTATLLTATGVATAHEAGWRQAGHTTVENRISGEGLTTLRLPGRAPELVYRNGATIPQPLKDEGWGHVGDPDSLHGYLFDVYQDTRTPAPATKMYLVTKPDGTTTEFVHPLQPDEPAANANAQVAVTPDGQWLVSGPLGEIDRLYVSPTPFLNPRAPKQAGDLPVAARIHLDHHIRSAQGCDFVGPTRLICATSDPYNDLYPTNLQLLQIDLARPLTGRDVTAKVREIGQVPLVSTCTGTFTPEGVDYDAGVLRVEVVPPSPCNTVTDVYSFERR
;
A
#
# COMPACT_ATOMS: atom_id res chain seq x y z
N MET A 1 -4.87 -42.44 65.70
CA MET A 1 -4.60 -41.08 65.18
C MET A 1 -3.73 -41.19 63.94
N ARG A 2 -3.97 -40.29 62.98
CA ARG A 2 -3.22 -40.00 61.73
C ARG A 2 -3.71 -40.73 60.49
N ALA A 3 -4.70 -40.07 59.87
CA ALA A 3 -5.11 -40.21 58.49
C ALA A 3 -4.03 -39.68 57.53
N ALA A 4 -4.07 -40.24 56.32
CA ALA A 4 -3.22 -39.95 55.17
C ALA A 4 -3.46 -38.56 54.58
N SER A 5 -2.48 -38.04 53.83
CA SER A 5 -2.67 -37.34 52.55
C SER A 5 -1.31 -37.07 51.89
N LEU A 6 -1.02 -37.79 50.81
CA LEU A 6 0.05 -37.46 49.85
C LEU A 6 -0.58 -36.53 48.80
N LEU A 7 -0.18 -35.25 48.77
CA LEU A 7 -0.49 -34.35 47.67
C LEU A 7 0.47 -34.64 46.50
N ALA A 8 -0.05 -35.22 45.42
CA ALA A 8 0.63 -35.22 44.13
C ALA A 8 0.31 -33.90 43.41
N LEU A 9 1.31 -33.04 43.23
CA LEU A 9 1.21 -31.89 42.34
C LEU A 9 1.32 -32.38 40.89
N THR A 10 0.19 -32.44 40.19
CA THR A 10 0.16 -32.55 38.73
C THR A 10 0.42 -31.19 38.11
N THR A 11 1.60 -31.01 37.53
CA THR A 11 1.95 -29.83 36.71
C THR A 11 1.27 -29.98 35.36
N ALA A 12 0.18 -29.24 35.13
CA ALA A 12 -0.44 -29.16 33.81
C ALA A 12 0.37 -28.19 32.94
N THR A 13 1.18 -28.72 32.03
CA THR A 13 1.76 -27.96 30.91
C THR A 13 0.65 -27.55 29.95
N LEU A 14 0.20 -26.30 30.04
CA LEU A 14 -0.59 -25.65 29.00
C LEU A 14 0.33 -25.43 27.79
N LEU A 15 0.22 -26.29 26.77
CA LEU A 15 0.70 -25.94 25.43
C LEU A 15 -0.23 -24.85 24.90
N THR A 16 0.21 -23.60 24.96
CA THR A 16 -0.34 -22.54 24.13
C THR A 16 0.01 -22.86 22.68
N ALA A 17 -0.92 -23.45 21.95
CA ALA A 17 -0.82 -23.53 20.50
C ALA A 17 -0.83 -22.08 19.98
N THR A 18 0.32 -21.61 19.51
CA THR A 18 0.38 -20.47 18.60
C THR A 18 -0.34 -20.89 17.34
N GLY A 19 -1.62 -20.53 17.23
CA GLY A 19 -2.39 -20.74 16.03
C GLY A 19 -1.67 -20.04 14.88
N VAL A 20 -1.18 -20.81 13.93
CA VAL A 20 -0.90 -20.30 12.59
C VAL A 20 -2.27 -19.91 12.05
N ALA A 21 -2.62 -18.63 12.19
CA ALA A 21 -3.75 -18.08 11.46
C ALA A 21 -3.40 -18.22 9.98
N THR A 22 -3.91 -19.27 9.33
CA THR A 22 -3.93 -19.31 7.88
C THR A 22 -4.89 -18.20 7.48
N ALA A 23 -4.34 -17.04 7.12
CA ALA A 23 -5.08 -16.01 6.42
C ALA A 23 -5.78 -16.68 5.24
N HIS A 24 -7.11 -16.73 5.32
CA HIS A 24 -7.91 -17.38 4.30
C HIS A 24 -8.10 -16.37 3.17
N GLU A 25 -7.03 -16.09 2.44
CA GLU A 25 -7.06 -15.14 1.35
C GLU A 25 -7.85 -15.71 0.18
N ALA A 26 -9.09 -15.28 0.02
CA ALA A 26 -10.00 -15.78 -1.00
C ALA A 26 -9.39 -15.54 -2.40
N GLY A 27 -8.85 -16.61 -3.00
CA GLY A 27 -8.26 -16.59 -4.34
C GLY A 27 -6.75 -16.32 -4.39
N TRP A 28 -6.09 -16.06 -3.25
CA TRP A 28 -4.64 -15.90 -3.18
C TRP A 28 -4.01 -16.94 -2.24
N ARG A 29 -2.75 -17.26 -2.47
CA ARG A 29 -1.98 -18.17 -1.62
C ARG A 29 -0.58 -17.60 -1.48
N GLN A 30 -0.14 -17.44 -0.24
CA GLN A 30 1.25 -17.10 0.05
C GLN A 30 2.18 -18.14 -0.59
N ALA A 31 3.05 -17.69 -1.47
CA ALA A 31 4.01 -18.48 -2.23
C ALA A 31 5.46 -18.20 -1.78
N GLY A 32 5.71 -17.04 -1.17
CA GLY A 32 7.04 -16.65 -0.73
C GLY A 32 7.02 -15.61 0.39
N HIS A 33 8.20 -15.41 0.97
CA HIS A 33 8.47 -14.42 2.00
C HIS A 33 9.94 -14.05 1.95
N THR A 34 10.23 -12.76 2.02
CA THR A 34 11.58 -12.20 2.10
C THR A 34 11.59 -11.03 3.08
N THR A 35 12.75 -10.70 3.63
CA THR A 35 12.93 -9.54 4.51
C THR A 35 13.83 -8.50 3.86
N VAL A 36 13.49 -7.22 4.02
CA VAL A 36 14.26 -6.08 3.52
C VAL A 36 14.57 -5.13 4.68
N GLU A 37 15.69 -4.40 4.63
CA GLU A 37 16.03 -3.43 5.66
C GLU A 37 14.99 -2.30 5.71
N ASN A 38 14.31 -2.13 6.85
CA ASN A 38 13.23 -1.13 7.02
C ASN A 38 13.74 0.32 6.88
N ARG A 39 15.05 0.55 6.84
CA ARG A 39 15.60 1.86 6.53
C ARG A 39 15.29 2.28 5.09
N ILE A 40 15.13 1.33 4.17
CA ILE A 40 14.89 1.60 2.74
C ILE A 40 13.53 1.11 2.23
N SER A 41 12.87 0.22 2.98
CA SER A 41 11.50 -0.29 2.76
C SER A 41 10.54 0.18 3.85
N GLY A 42 9.28 -0.24 3.81
CA GLY A 42 8.32 0.04 4.89
C GLY A 42 7.57 1.36 4.74
N GLU A 43 7.59 1.96 3.55
CA GLU A 43 6.57 2.90 3.08
C GLU A 43 6.00 2.44 1.71
N GLY A 44 6.50 1.31 1.17
CA GLY A 44 5.97 0.69 -0.03
C GLY A 44 7.01 0.20 -1.04
N LEU A 45 6.51 -0.43 -2.10
CA LEU A 45 7.31 -1.11 -3.11
C LEU A 45 6.64 -1.18 -4.49
N THR A 46 7.44 -1.28 -5.56
CA THR A 46 6.95 -1.59 -6.91
C THR A 46 8.00 -2.35 -7.72
N THR A 47 7.56 -3.18 -8.67
CA THR A 47 8.44 -3.85 -9.63
C THR A 47 8.72 -2.98 -10.86
N LEU A 48 9.88 -2.31 -10.85
CA LEU A 48 10.33 -1.50 -11.98
C LEU A 48 10.89 -2.36 -13.13
N ARG A 49 10.31 -2.18 -14.32
CA ARG A 49 10.77 -2.82 -15.57
C ARG A 49 11.38 -1.82 -16.54
N LEU A 50 12.71 -1.80 -16.60
CA LEU A 50 13.46 -1.01 -17.58
C LEU A 50 13.82 -1.85 -18.82
N PRO A 51 13.75 -1.28 -20.04
CA PRO A 51 14.11 -1.99 -21.25
C PRO A 51 15.52 -2.59 -21.20
N GLY A 52 15.64 -3.88 -21.52
CA GLY A 52 16.93 -4.58 -21.56
C GLY A 52 17.54 -4.90 -20.18
N ARG A 53 16.82 -4.64 -19.08
CA ARG A 53 17.25 -4.96 -17.71
C ARG A 53 16.35 -6.03 -17.10
N ALA A 54 16.89 -6.76 -16.13
CA ALA A 54 16.06 -7.59 -15.26
C ALA A 54 15.11 -6.69 -14.44
N PRO A 55 13.90 -7.16 -14.09
CA PRO A 55 13.02 -6.44 -13.18
C PRO A 55 13.71 -6.14 -11.86
N GLU A 56 13.45 -4.97 -11.31
CA GLU A 56 14.03 -4.48 -10.06
C GLU A 56 12.89 -4.17 -9.09
N LEU A 57 12.94 -4.72 -7.87
CA LEU A 57 12.05 -4.27 -6.81
C LEU A 57 12.60 -2.96 -6.26
N VAL A 58 11.80 -1.91 -6.36
CA VAL A 58 12.09 -0.59 -5.86
C VAL A 58 11.32 -0.40 -4.57
N TYR A 59 12.02 0.02 -3.53
CA TYR A 59 11.48 0.23 -2.18
C TYR A 59 11.42 1.71 -1.84
N ARG A 60 10.48 2.08 -0.96
CA ARG A 60 10.37 3.42 -0.40
C ARG A 60 10.41 3.42 1.11
N ASN A 61 11.11 4.43 1.62
CA ASN A 61 11.11 4.83 3.01
C ASN A 61 11.46 6.32 3.12
N GLY A 62 11.26 6.95 4.28
CA GLY A 62 11.82 8.26 4.59
C GLY A 62 13.32 8.43 4.27
N ALA A 63 14.14 7.37 4.36
CA ALA A 63 15.56 7.46 3.98
C ALA A 63 15.81 7.47 2.46
N THR A 64 14.86 6.99 1.64
CA THR A 64 14.97 6.97 0.18
C THR A 64 14.52 8.27 -0.46
N ILE A 65 13.89 9.18 0.31
CA ILE A 65 13.49 10.49 -0.17
C ILE A 65 14.75 11.33 -0.49
N PRO A 66 14.90 11.82 -1.73
CA PRO A 66 15.99 12.71 -2.11
C PRO A 66 16.07 13.95 -1.20
N GLN A 67 17.29 14.33 -0.78
CA GLN A 67 17.48 15.47 0.11
C GLN A 67 16.87 16.79 -0.42
N PRO A 68 16.98 17.14 -1.72
CA PRO A 68 16.31 18.34 -2.23
C PRO A 68 14.80 18.36 -1.97
N LEU A 69 14.12 17.21 -2.07
CA LEU A 69 12.69 17.12 -1.80
C LEU A 69 12.38 17.30 -0.30
N LYS A 70 13.23 16.78 0.59
CA LYS A 70 13.10 17.06 2.04
C LYS A 70 13.28 18.54 2.34
N ASP A 71 14.23 19.20 1.67
CA ASP A 71 14.50 20.63 1.82
C ASP A 71 13.30 21.48 1.31
N GLU A 72 12.52 20.95 0.38
CA GLU A 72 11.23 21.49 -0.09
C GLU A 72 10.03 21.12 0.78
N GLY A 73 10.19 20.17 1.70
CA GLY A 73 9.22 19.83 2.74
C GLY A 73 8.50 18.50 2.51
N TRP A 74 8.77 17.85 1.40
CA TRP A 74 8.31 16.51 1.08
C TRP A 74 9.05 15.48 1.96
N GLY A 75 8.61 15.35 3.21
CA GLY A 75 9.29 14.53 4.23
C GLY A 75 8.75 13.11 4.36
N HIS A 76 7.66 12.79 3.67
CA HIS A 76 7.04 11.46 3.65
C HIS A 76 6.75 11.05 2.21
N VAL A 77 6.96 9.78 1.91
CA VAL A 77 6.67 9.13 0.62
C VAL A 77 5.74 7.96 0.91
N GLY A 78 4.72 7.75 0.08
CA GLY A 78 3.84 6.58 0.18
C GLY A 78 4.22 5.47 -0.80
N ASP A 79 3.34 4.49 -0.93
CA ASP A 79 3.53 3.32 -1.80
C ASP A 79 3.59 3.76 -3.27
N PRO A 80 4.70 3.46 -3.97
CA PRO A 80 4.87 3.83 -5.36
C PRO A 80 4.23 2.81 -6.30
N ASP A 81 4.10 3.17 -7.57
CA ASP A 81 3.85 2.20 -8.64
C ASP A 81 4.75 2.50 -9.86
N SER A 82 4.86 1.55 -10.79
CA SER A 82 5.67 1.68 -11.98
C SER A 82 5.04 1.02 -13.20
N LEU A 83 5.18 1.67 -14.36
CA LEU A 83 4.69 1.12 -15.62
C LEU A 83 5.53 1.60 -16.79
N HIS A 84 5.88 0.69 -17.71
CA HIS A 84 6.69 0.97 -18.91
C HIS A 84 8.03 1.67 -18.61
N GLY A 85 8.63 1.37 -17.46
CA GLY A 85 9.89 1.97 -17.00
C GLY A 85 9.75 3.35 -16.38
N TYR A 86 8.53 3.89 -16.28
CA TYR A 86 8.23 5.04 -15.45
C TYR A 86 7.97 4.58 -14.02
N LEU A 87 8.41 5.37 -13.06
CA LEU A 87 8.18 5.18 -11.64
C LEU A 87 7.45 6.39 -11.10
N PHE A 88 6.38 6.14 -10.36
CA PHE A 88 5.45 7.14 -9.83
C PHE A 88 5.53 7.07 -8.31
N ASP A 89 6.21 8.05 -7.72
CA ASP A 89 6.26 8.23 -6.27
C ASP A 89 5.23 9.26 -5.84
N VAL A 90 4.66 9.11 -4.64
CA VAL A 90 3.72 10.06 -4.06
C VAL A 90 4.24 10.61 -2.75
N TYR A 91 4.24 11.93 -2.60
CA TYR A 91 4.91 12.65 -1.52
C TYR A 91 3.95 13.57 -0.77
N GLN A 92 4.10 13.57 0.55
CA GLN A 92 3.40 14.47 1.46
C GLN A 92 4.34 15.52 2.05
N ASP A 93 3.83 16.75 2.12
CA ASP A 93 4.46 17.82 2.88
C ASP A 93 4.26 17.56 4.38
N THR A 94 5.38 17.42 5.10
CA THR A 94 5.40 17.17 6.54
C THR A 94 5.83 18.40 7.34
N ARG A 95 6.13 19.53 6.69
CA ARG A 95 6.47 20.80 7.34
C ARG A 95 5.24 21.66 7.59
N THR A 96 4.21 21.51 6.76
CA THR A 96 2.95 22.22 6.91
C THR A 96 1.97 21.38 7.75
N PRO A 97 1.43 21.90 8.88
CA PRO A 97 0.50 21.13 9.74
C PRO A 97 -0.80 20.68 9.06
N ALA A 98 -1.25 21.41 8.04
CA ALA A 98 -2.41 21.09 7.23
C ALA A 98 -2.04 21.31 5.76
N PRO A 99 -1.34 20.36 5.13
CA PRO A 99 -0.86 20.54 3.76
C PRO A 99 -2.06 20.61 2.83
N ALA A 100 -2.06 21.59 1.93
CA ALA A 100 -3.11 21.80 0.93
C ALA A 100 -2.73 21.23 -0.44
N THR A 101 -1.62 20.50 -0.50
CA THR A 101 -1.05 19.97 -1.74
C THR A 101 -0.44 18.60 -1.48
N LYS A 102 -0.40 17.80 -2.54
CA LYS A 102 0.42 16.60 -2.65
C LYS A 102 1.31 16.67 -3.88
N MET A 103 2.39 15.89 -3.91
CA MET A 103 3.30 15.85 -5.03
C MET A 103 3.46 14.44 -5.57
N TYR A 104 3.46 14.31 -6.89
CA TYR A 104 3.81 13.09 -7.61
C TYR A 104 5.16 13.30 -8.28
N LEU A 105 6.16 12.52 -7.91
CA LEU A 105 7.46 12.54 -8.59
C LEU A 105 7.47 11.43 -9.61
N VAL A 106 7.60 11.80 -10.88
CA VAL A 106 7.68 10.81 -11.94
C VAL A 106 9.11 10.70 -12.43
N THR A 107 9.71 9.53 -12.20
CA THR A 107 11.02 9.18 -12.74
C THR A 107 10.83 8.46 -14.07
N LYS A 108 11.42 9.01 -15.14
CA LYS A 108 11.36 8.45 -16.48
C LYS A 108 12.33 7.27 -16.65
N PRO A 109 12.22 6.49 -17.74
CA PRO A 109 13.16 5.40 -18.01
C PRO A 109 14.64 5.81 -18.11
N ASP A 110 14.93 7.09 -18.41
CA ASP A 110 16.28 7.64 -18.46
C ASP A 110 16.80 8.13 -17.09
N GLY A 111 16.00 7.99 -16.03
CA GLY A 111 16.32 8.43 -14.67
C GLY A 111 16.02 9.90 -14.39
N THR A 112 15.57 10.68 -15.38
CA THR A 112 15.17 12.07 -15.14
C THR A 112 13.84 12.13 -14.39
N THR A 113 13.74 13.05 -13.43
CA THR A 113 12.52 13.23 -12.62
C THR A 113 11.73 14.46 -13.06
N THR A 114 10.42 14.45 -12.79
CA THR A 114 9.54 15.60 -12.99
C THR A 114 8.48 15.60 -11.89
N GLU A 115 8.34 16.73 -11.19
CA GLU A 115 7.37 16.91 -10.12
C GLU A 115 6.03 17.39 -10.66
N PHE A 116 4.96 16.81 -10.16
CA PHE A 116 3.60 17.28 -10.39
C PHE A 116 2.92 17.53 -9.06
N VAL A 117 2.63 18.80 -8.76
CA VAL A 117 2.06 19.21 -7.48
C VAL A 117 0.56 19.42 -7.66
N HIS A 118 -0.23 18.60 -6.98
CA HIS A 118 -1.68 18.65 -7.02
C HIS A 118 -2.23 19.42 -5.79
N PRO A 119 -2.96 20.52 -5.99
CA PRO A 119 -3.74 21.17 -4.94
C PRO A 119 -4.92 20.28 -4.54
N LEU A 120 -5.00 19.92 -3.27
CA LEU A 120 -6.06 19.05 -2.75
C LEU A 120 -7.43 19.69 -2.98
N GLN A 121 -8.37 18.90 -3.49
CA GLN A 121 -9.75 19.29 -3.63
C GLN A 121 -10.46 19.29 -2.27
N PRO A 122 -11.60 19.99 -2.11
CA PRO A 122 -12.30 20.09 -0.82
C PRO A 122 -12.74 18.75 -0.22
N ASP A 123 -12.89 17.71 -1.05
CA ASP A 123 -13.23 16.36 -0.60
C ASP A 123 -12.01 15.49 -0.29
N GLU A 124 -10.78 15.96 -0.58
CA GLU A 124 -9.54 15.26 -0.25
C GLU A 124 -9.12 15.53 1.20
N PRO A 125 -8.83 14.48 2.00
CA PRO A 125 -8.30 14.65 3.35
C PRO A 125 -6.93 15.35 3.31
N ALA A 126 -6.83 16.53 3.93
CA ALA A 126 -5.59 17.30 3.99
C ALA A 126 -4.48 16.56 4.75
N ALA A 127 -4.82 15.94 5.89
CA ALA A 127 -3.90 15.05 6.57
C ALA A 127 -3.76 13.78 5.74
N ASN A 128 -2.56 13.54 5.22
CA ASN A 128 -2.17 12.25 4.63
C ASN A 128 -2.83 11.90 3.29
N ALA A 129 -2.92 12.85 2.37
CA ALA A 129 -3.52 12.66 1.04
C ALA A 129 -2.83 11.62 0.11
N ASN A 130 -1.75 10.97 0.58
CA ASN A 130 -0.68 10.36 -0.22
C ASN A 130 -0.20 9.02 0.31
N ALA A 131 -1.14 8.14 0.64
CA ALA A 131 -0.78 6.81 1.13
C ALA A 131 -0.11 6.00 0.02
N GLN A 132 -0.69 6.05 -1.18
CA GLN A 132 -0.29 5.21 -2.30
C GLN A 132 -0.68 5.80 -3.65
N VAL A 133 -0.04 5.28 -4.69
CA VAL A 133 -0.49 5.40 -6.08
C VAL A 133 -0.55 4.04 -6.77
N ALA A 134 -1.49 3.89 -7.72
CA ALA A 134 -1.61 2.74 -8.59
C ALA A 134 -1.92 3.19 -10.03
N VAL A 135 -1.25 2.62 -11.02
CA VAL A 135 -1.40 2.95 -12.43
C VAL A 135 -2.24 1.88 -13.11
N THR A 136 -3.22 2.28 -13.90
CA THR A 136 -3.99 1.30 -14.69
C THR A 136 -3.08 0.55 -15.66
N PRO A 137 -3.35 -0.74 -15.96
CA PRO A 137 -2.48 -1.52 -16.86
C PRO A 137 -2.30 -0.95 -18.28
N ASP A 138 -3.20 -0.07 -18.73
CA ASP A 138 -3.10 0.65 -20.01
C ASP A 138 -2.33 1.98 -19.92
N GLY A 139 -1.84 2.33 -18.73
CA GLY A 139 -1.09 3.54 -18.42
C GLY A 139 -1.90 4.83 -18.52
N GLN A 140 -3.23 4.77 -18.63
CA GLN A 140 -4.03 5.99 -18.82
C GLN A 140 -4.34 6.70 -17.52
N TRP A 141 -4.45 6.00 -16.39
CA TRP A 141 -4.92 6.60 -15.15
C TRP A 141 -4.04 6.26 -13.96
N LEU A 142 -3.74 7.28 -13.16
CA LEU A 142 -3.06 7.20 -11.88
C LEU A 142 -4.13 7.36 -10.80
N VAL A 143 -4.30 6.32 -9.99
CA VAL A 143 -5.21 6.29 -8.85
C VAL A 143 -4.40 6.61 -7.60
N SER A 144 -4.94 7.47 -6.73
CA SER A 144 -4.33 7.75 -5.43
C SER A 144 -5.37 7.63 -4.31
N GLY A 145 -4.91 7.15 -3.16
CA GLY A 145 -5.70 7.01 -1.94
C GLY A 145 -5.08 7.81 -0.80
N PRO A 146 -5.87 8.61 -0.07
CA PRO A 146 -5.43 9.19 1.19
C PRO A 146 -5.46 8.15 2.33
N LEU A 147 -4.78 8.43 3.44
CA LEU A 147 -4.96 7.70 4.69
C LEU A 147 -6.25 8.09 5.41
N GLY A 148 -6.63 7.27 6.38
CA GLY A 148 -7.86 7.44 7.15
C GLY A 148 -9.05 6.74 6.51
N GLU A 149 -10.23 6.97 7.07
CA GLU A 149 -11.47 6.37 6.60
C GLU A 149 -12.00 7.14 5.38
N ILE A 150 -12.16 6.44 4.26
CA ILE A 150 -12.56 6.98 2.98
C ILE A 150 -13.61 6.11 2.30
N ASP A 151 -14.37 6.76 1.43
CA ASP A 151 -15.37 6.15 0.56
C ASP A 151 -15.05 6.39 -0.92
N ARG A 152 -13.87 6.94 -1.24
CA ARG A 152 -13.45 7.19 -2.62
C ARG A 152 -11.93 7.21 -2.81
N LEU A 153 -11.51 6.85 -4.01
CA LEU A 153 -10.14 7.06 -4.52
C LEU A 153 -10.14 8.13 -5.62
N TYR A 154 -9.01 8.80 -5.81
CA TYR A 154 -8.85 9.93 -6.73
C TYR A 154 -8.11 9.52 -7.98
N VAL A 155 -8.64 9.87 -9.15
CA VAL A 155 -8.12 9.45 -10.44
C VAL A 155 -7.61 10.66 -11.21
N SER A 156 -6.33 10.64 -11.55
CA SER A 156 -5.66 11.64 -12.38
C SER A 156 -5.15 11.01 -13.68
N PRO A 157 -5.01 11.76 -14.79
CA PRO A 157 -4.41 11.21 -16.00
C PRO A 157 -2.92 10.95 -15.76
N THR A 158 -2.42 9.73 -16.04
CA THR A 158 -1.03 9.37 -15.71
C THR A 158 -0.03 10.25 -16.45
N PRO A 159 0.85 10.99 -15.75
CA PRO A 159 1.86 11.82 -16.41
C PRO A 159 2.72 11.03 -17.39
N PHE A 160 3.04 11.64 -18.53
CA PHE A 160 3.76 11.05 -19.66
C PHE A 160 3.07 9.89 -20.40
N LEU A 161 2.33 9.01 -19.73
CA LEU A 161 1.70 7.83 -20.33
C LEU A 161 0.31 8.10 -20.91
N ASN A 162 -0.50 8.93 -20.25
CA ASN A 162 -1.75 9.39 -20.81
C ASN A 162 -1.48 10.53 -21.81
N PRO A 163 -1.94 10.44 -23.08
CA PRO A 163 -1.71 11.48 -24.08
C PRO A 163 -2.24 12.87 -23.72
N ARG A 164 -3.22 12.94 -22.81
CA ARG A 164 -3.83 14.18 -22.30
C ARG A 164 -3.24 14.64 -20.97
N ALA A 165 -2.35 13.86 -20.35
CA ALA A 165 -1.70 14.28 -19.12
C ALA A 165 -0.63 15.34 -19.38
N PRO A 166 -0.31 16.15 -18.36
CA PRO A 166 0.88 16.99 -18.34
C PRO A 166 2.16 16.18 -18.63
N LYS A 167 3.10 16.81 -19.35
CA LYS A 167 4.45 16.28 -19.64
C LYS A 167 5.56 17.18 -19.12
N GLN A 168 5.19 18.21 -18.37
CA GLN A 168 6.06 19.20 -17.77
C GLN A 168 5.60 19.40 -16.34
N ALA A 169 6.53 19.82 -15.48
CA ALA A 169 6.23 20.07 -14.09
C ALA A 169 5.05 21.04 -13.93
N GLY A 170 4.18 20.79 -12.94
CA GLY A 170 3.00 21.61 -12.70
C GLY A 170 1.84 20.82 -12.08
N ASP A 171 0.64 21.34 -12.27
CA ASP A 171 -0.56 20.77 -11.66
C ASP A 171 -0.97 19.43 -12.30
N LEU A 172 -1.35 18.47 -11.46
CA LEU A 172 -1.94 17.20 -11.87
C LEU A 172 -3.40 17.13 -11.42
N PRO A 173 -4.37 17.51 -12.26
CA PRO A 173 -5.76 17.59 -11.85
C PRO A 173 -6.40 16.21 -11.68
N VAL A 174 -7.25 16.08 -10.66
CA VAL A 174 -8.18 14.94 -10.54
C VAL A 174 -9.22 15.03 -11.64
N ALA A 175 -9.31 13.98 -12.45
CA ALA A 175 -10.25 13.84 -13.55
C ALA A 175 -11.52 13.06 -13.17
N ALA A 176 -11.44 12.16 -12.19
CA ALA A 176 -12.54 11.30 -11.77
C ALA A 176 -12.34 10.76 -10.35
N ARG A 177 -13.38 10.12 -9.82
CA ARG A 177 -13.37 9.39 -8.55
C ARG A 177 -13.80 7.93 -8.74
N ILE A 178 -13.20 7.04 -7.96
CA ILE A 178 -13.71 5.69 -7.75
C ILE A 178 -14.52 5.74 -6.46
N HIS A 179 -15.84 5.65 -6.55
CA HIS A 179 -16.75 5.65 -5.41
C HIS A 179 -16.88 4.23 -4.86
N LEU A 180 -16.53 4.03 -3.59
CA LEU A 180 -16.55 2.75 -2.91
C LEU A 180 -17.94 2.50 -2.33
N ASP A 181 -18.47 1.28 -2.50
CA ASP A 181 -19.76 0.90 -1.90
C ASP A 181 -19.66 0.62 -0.38
N HIS A 182 -18.44 0.50 0.13
CA HIS A 182 -18.13 0.36 1.55
C HIS A 182 -16.89 1.18 1.89
N HIS A 183 -16.85 1.75 3.09
CA HIS A 183 -15.68 2.52 3.52
C HIS A 183 -14.47 1.60 3.65
N ILE A 184 -13.29 2.17 3.44
CA ILE A 184 -12.00 1.56 3.79
C ILE A 184 -11.26 2.53 4.68
N ARG A 185 -10.44 2.01 5.60
CA ARG A 185 -9.62 2.85 6.48
C ARG A 185 -8.14 2.55 6.28
N SER A 186 -7.35 3.60 6.08
CA SER A 186 -5.89 3.56 6.02
C SER A 186 -5.36 2.48 5.06
N ALA A 187 -5.82 2.52 3.80
CA ALA A 187 -5.20 1.72 2.74
C ALA A 187 -3.81 2.31 2.44
N GLN A 188 -2.76 1.60 2.83
CA GLN A 188 -1.37 2.07 2.72
C GLN A 188 -0.75 1.73 1.37
N GLY A 189 -1.22 0.66 0.72
CA GLY A 189 -0.78 0.27 -0.62
C GLY A 189 -1.91 -0.33 -1.43
N CYS A 190 -1.90 -0.11 -2.74
CA CYS A 190 -2.86 -0.68 -3.68
C CYS A 190 -2.20 -0.90 -5.05
N ASP A 191 -2.58 -1.98 -5.75
CA ASP A 191 -2.16 -2.16 -7.14
C ASP A 191 -3.24 -2.86 -7.99
N PHE A 192 -3.24 -2.57 -9.29
CA PHE A 192 -4.12 -3.18 -10.28
C PHE A 192 -3.68 -4.60 -10.62
N VAL A 193 -4.50 -5.57 -10.24
CA VAL A 193 -4.35 -6.97 -10.65
C VAL A 193 -5.11 -7.31 -11.95
N GLY A 194 -5.58 -6.26 -12.65
CA GLY A 194 -6.31 -6.32 -13.91
C GLY A 194 -7.01 -4.99 -14.22
N PRO A 195 -7.67 -4.84 -15.38
CA PRO A 195 -8.22 -3.53 -15.81
C PRO A 195 -9.33 -2.92 -14.94
N THR A 196 -9.90 -3.70 -14.02
CA THR A 196 -11.05 -3.34 -13.18
C THR A 196 -10.91 -3.80 -11.74
N ARG A 197 -9.72 -4.22 -11.32
CA ARG A 197 -9.53 -4.74 -9.96
C ARG A 197 -8.25 -4.22 -9.36
N LEU A 198 -8.39 -3.58 -8.21
CA LEU A 198 -7.28 -3.29 -7.29
C LEU A 198 -7.27 -4.33 -6.17
N ILE A 199 -6.08 -4.66 -5.69
CA ILE A 199 -5.88 -5.25 -4.37
C ILE A 199 -5.20 -4.20 -3.51
N CYS A 200 -5.69 -3.99 -2.28
CA CYS A 200 -5.15 -3.04 -1.34
C CYS A 200 -4.84 -3.71 -0.01
N ALA A 201 -3.78 -3.27 0.67
CA ALA A 201 -3.47 -3.64 2.05
C ALA A 201 -3.75 -2.44 2.97
N THR A 202 -4.39 -2.69 4.11
CA THR A 202 -4.72 -1.65 5.08
C THR A 202 -3.88 -1.76 6.34
N SER A 203 -3.56 -0.62 6.94
CA SER A 203 -3.04 -0.52 8.31
C SER A 203 -4.16 -0.35 9.34
N ASP A 204 -5.41 -0.69 8.99
CA ASP A 204 -6.55 -0.56 9.87
C ASP A 204 -6.47 -1.54 11.05
N PRO A 205 -6.30 -1.07 12.31
CA PRO A 205 -6.12 -1.97 13.44
C PRO A 205 -7.46 -2.51 13.98
N TYR A 206 -8.59 -2.02 13.49
CA TYR A 206 -9.91 -2.38 13.99
C TYR A 206 -10.65 -3.35 13.05
N ASN A 207 -11.76 -3.88 13.53
CA ASN A 207 -12.63 -4.85 12.83
C ASN A 207 -14.10 -4.41 12.82
N ASP A 208 -14.33 -3.10 12.85
CA ASP A 208 -15.65 -2.46 12.77
C ASP A 208 -16.13 -2.29 11.32
N LEU A 209 -15.21 -2.06 10.37
CA LEU A 209 -15.52 -1.98 8.94
C LEU A 209 -15.53 -3.36 8.25
N TYR A 210 -14.64 -4.27 8.69
CA TYR A 210 -14.43 -5.60 8.14
C TYR A 210 -14.19 -6.66 9.25
N PRO A 211 -14.53 -7.93 9.03
CA PRO A 211 -14.33 -9.02 10.00
C PRO A 211 -12.93 -9.15 10.62
N THR A 212 -11.85 -8.88 9.87
CA THR A 212 -10.47 -8.88 10.39
C THR A 212 -9.90 -7.47 10.49
N ASN A 213 -8.81 -7.28 11.24
CA ASN A 213 -7.94 -6.10 11.14
C ASN A 213 -6.82 -6.33 10.12
N LEU A 214 -6.13 -5.26 9.70
CA LEU A 214 -4.98 -5.28 8.79
C LEU A 214 -5.28 -6.09 7.51
N GLN A 215 -6.28 -5.62 6.78
CA GLN A 215 -6.97 -6.40 5.77
C GLN A 215 -6.25 -6.34 4.42
N LEU A 216 -6.37 -7.43 3.67
CA LEU A 216 -6.31 -7.39 2.21
C LEU A 216 -7.72 -7.19 1.67
N LEU A 217 -7.88 -6.13 0.88
CA LEU A 217 -9.14 -5.73 0.27
C LEU A 217 -9.06 -5.90 -1.25
N GLN A 218 -10.12 -6.40 -1.85
CA GLN A 218 -10.34 -6.36 -3.28
C GLN A 218 -11.33 -5.25 -3.60
N ILE A 219 -10.95 -4.36 -4.51
CA ILE A 219 -11.81 -3.28 -5.02
C ILE A 219 -12.10 -3.57 -6.49
N ASP A 220 -13.34 -3.95 -6.78
CA ASP A 220 -13.82 -4.26 -8.13
C ASP A 220 -14.56 -3.06 -8.74
N LEU A 221 -13.93 -2.41 -9.71
CA LEU A 221 -14.52 -1.32 -10.47
C LEU A 221 -15.63 -1.86 -11.39
N ALA A 222 -16.75 -1.15 -11.50
CA ALA A 222 -17.85 -1.53 -12.39
C ALA A 222 -17.47 -1.56 -13.88
N ARG A 223 -16.39 -0.85 -14.26
CA ARG A 223 -15.82 -0.76 -15.61
C ARG A 223 -14.38 -0.22 -15.53
N PRO A 224 -13.54 -0.41 -16.58
CA PRO A 224 -12.23 0.24 -16.62
C PRO A 224 -12.36 1.76 -16.52
N LEU A 225 -11.30 2.40 -16.02
CA LEU A 225 -11.25 3.85 -15.89
C LEU A 225 -11.21 4.53 -17.27
N THR A 226 -11.96 5.62 -17.39
CA THR A 226 -12.08 6.39 -18.63
C THR A 226 -12.00 7.90 -18.39
N GLY A 227 -11.52 8.33 -17.22
CA GLY A 227 -11.56 9.73 -16.80
C GLY A 227 -12.96 10.23 -16.47
N ARG A 228 -13.84 9.32 -16.05
CA ARG A 228 -15.18 9.61 -15.52
C ARG A 228 -15.40 8.74 -14.30
N ASP A 229 -16.13 9.28 -13.33
CA ASP A 229 -16.48 8.59 -12.10
C ASP A 229 -17.02 7.17 -12.34
N VAL A 230 -16.64 6.28 -11.44
CA VAL A 230 -17.04 4.87 -11.47
C VAL A 230 -17.32 4.40 -10.06
N THR A 231 -18.26 3.48 -9.91
CA THR A 231 -18.48 2.79 -8.64
C THR A 231 -17.61 1.56 -8.56
N ALA A 232 -17.25 1.17 -7.34
CA ALA A 232 -16.52 -0.05 -7.08
C ALA A 232 -17.13 -0.81 -5.90
N LYS A 233 -17.01 -2.14 -5.96
CA LYS A 233 -17.37 -3.02 -4.86
C LYS A 233 -16.15 -3.37 -4.03
N VAL A 234 -16.20 -3.14 -2.73
CA VAL A 234 -15.12 -3.48 -1.81
C VAL A 234 -15.44 -4.77 -1.07
N ARG A 235 -14.46 -5.68 -1.00
CA ARG A 235 -14.57 -6.93 -0.26
C ARG A 235 -13.28 -7.20 0.48
N GLU A 236 -13.38 -7.57 1.75
CA GLU A 236 -12.28 -8.24 2.44
C GLU A 236 -12.01 -9.57 1.74
N ILE A 237 -10.76 -9.79 1.35
CA ILE A 237 -10.31 -11.07 0.82
C ILE A 237 -9.44 -11.82 1.81
N GLY A 238 -8.90 -11.18 2.85
CA GLY A 238 -8.21 -11.83 3.95
C GLY A 238 -7.49 -10.82 4.84
N GLN A 239 -6.59 -11.34 5.69
CA GLN A 239 -5.72 -10.57 6.57
C GLN A 239 -4.27 -10.75 6.10
N VAL A 240 -3.47 -9.69 6.13
CA VAL A 240 -2.02 -9.80 5.84
C VAL A 240 -1.32 -10.70 6.87
N PRO A 241 -0.23 -11.41 6.51
CA PRO A 241 0.48 -12.24 7.48
C PRO A 241 1.06 -11.42 8.65
N LEU A 242 0.72 -11.81 9.88
CA LEU A 242 1.13 -11.14 11.13
C LEU A 242 2.13 -11.99 11.91
N VAL A 243 3.33 -12.19 11.34
CA VAL A 243 4.36 -13.06 11.91
C VAL A 243 5.50 -12.23 12.48
N SER A 244 5.68 -12.25 13.81
CA SER A 244 6.83 -11.65 14.47
C SER A 244 7.06 -12.27 15.84
N THR A 245 8.30 -12.22 16.33
CA THR A 245 8.62 -12.49 17.73
C THR A 245 8.30 -11.30 18.65
N CYS A 246 8.14 -10.11 18.08
CA CYS A 246 7.76 -8.92 18.83
C CYS A 246 6.24 -8.80 18.94
N THR A 247 5.78 -8.38 20.11
CA THR A 247 4.37 -8.04 20.36
C THR A 247 4.11 -6.58 20.03
N GLY A 248 2.96 -6.26 19.43
CA GLY A 248 2.53 -4.89 19.19
C GLY A 248 1.81 -4.76 17.86
N THR A 249 1.81 -3.56 17.30
CA THR A 249 1.12 -3.24 16.05
C THR A 249 2.02 -3.52 14.85
N PHE A 250 1.47 -4.24 13.87
CA PHE A 250 2.06 -4.37 12.55
C PHE A 250 1.54 -3.25 11.66
N THR A 251 2.34 -2.82 10.70
CA THR A 251 1.94 -1.80 9.72
C THR A 251 2.17 -2.33 8.30
N PRO A 252 1.13 -2.77 7.59
CA PRO A 252 1.20 -2.98 6.15
C PRO A 252 1.46 -1.66 5.45
N GLU A 253 2.40 -1.59 4.51
CA GLU A 253 2.87 -0.29 3.96
C GLU A 253 2.96 -0.25 2.43
N GLY A 254 2.78 -1.37 1.73
CA GLY A 254 2.81 -1.35 0.26
C GLY A 254 2.27 -2.61 -0.40
N VAL A 255 1.83 -2.45 -1.66
CA VAL A 255 1.31 -3.51 -2.50
C VAL A 255 1.83 -3.36 -3.92
N ASP A 256 2.41 -4.44 -4.46
CA ASP A 256 2.88 -4.52 -5.85
C ASP A 256 2.30 -5.77 -6.50
N TYR A 257 1.85 -5.67 -7.75
CA TYR A 257 1.44 -6.80 -8.56
C TYR A 257 2.12 -6.78 -9.92
N ASP A 258 3.08 -7.69 -10.08
CA ASP A 258 3.79 -7.85 -11.33
C ASP A 258 3.86 -9.31 -11.76
N ALA A 259 3.63 -9.54 -13.05
CA ALA A 259 3.75 -10.84 -13.71
C ALA A 259 3.04 -12.01 -12.97
N GLY A 260 1.90 -11.75 -12.33
CA GLY A 260 1.11 -12.77 -11.64
C GLY A 260 1.43 -12.93 -10.14
N VAL A 261 2.41 -12.19 -9.63
CA VAL A 261 2.81 -12.22 -8.22
C VAL A 261 2.34 -10.94 -7.55
N LEU A 262 1.50 -11.08 -6.53
CA LEU A 262 1.14 -10.00 -5.61
C LEU A 262 2.17 -9.98 -4.47
N ARG A 263 2.69 -8.82 -4.12
CA ARG A 263 3.59 -8.60 -2.99
C ARG A 263 2.95 -7.63 -2.03
N VAL A 264 3.13 -7.88 -0.74
CA VAL A 264 2.61 -7.03 0.33
C VAL A 264 3.72 -6.80 1.35
N GLU A 265 4.02 -5.54 1.62
CA GLU A 265 4.92 -5.13 2.70
C GLU A 265 4.18 -5.07 4.03
N VAL A 266 4.78 -5.67 5.06
CA VAL A 266 4.32 -5.60 6.45
C VAL A 266 5.50 -5.30 7.36
N VAL A 267 5.45 -4.14 8.01
CA VAL A 267 6.40 -3.75 9.05
C VAL A 267 5.99 -4.43 10.36
N PRO A 268 6.86 -5.25 10.99
CA PRO A 268 6.57 -5.88 12.26
C PRO A 268 6.59 -4.88 13.42
N PRO A 269 6.11 -5.26 14.61
CA PRO A 269 6.15 -4.38 15.78
C PRO A 269 7.57 -4.03 16.23
N SER A 270 7.75 -2.85 16.81
CA SER A 270 8.99 -2.47 17.48
C SER A 270 9.30 -3.41 18.67
N PRO A 271 10.57 -3.79 18.91
CA PRO A 271 11.79 -3.38 18.21
C PRO A 271 12.18 -4.24 16.99
N CYS A 272 11.30 -5.15 16.53
CA CYS A 272 11.59 -6.02 15.38
C CYS A 272 11.49 -5.29 14.03
N ASN A 273 11.00 -4.05 14.01
CA ASN A 273 10.86 -3.20 12.82
C ASN A 273 12.19 -2.69 12.22
N THR A 274 13.29 -3.41 12.42
CA THR A 274 14.56 -3.18 11.71
C THR A 274 14.52 -3.74 10.29
N VAL A 275 13.60 -4.67 10.03
CA VAL A 275 13.28 -5.22 8.71
C VAL A 275 11.79 -5.05 8.42
N THR A 276 11.46 -5.01 7.13
CA THR A 276 10.10 -5.13 6.60
C THR A 276 9.94 -6.54 6.01
N ASP A 277 8.84 -7.21 6.31
CA ASP A 277 8.48 -8.48 5.70
C ASP A 277 7.77 -8.23 4.37
N VAL A 278 8.25 -8.85 3.30
CA VAL A 278 7.63 -8.82 1.96
C VAL A 278 7.07 -10.20 1.68
N TYR A 279 5.75 -10.32 1.75
CA TYR A 279 5.04 -11.57 1.45
C TYR A 279 4.66 -11.60 -0.03
N SER A 280 4.91 -12.73 -0.70
CA SER A 280 4.51 -12.94 -2.10
C SER A 280 3.35 -13.91 -2.18
N PHE A 281 2.37 -13.61 -3.01
CA PHE A 281 1.14 -14.37 -3.20
C PHE A 281 0.90 -14.65 -4.68
N GLU A 282 0.37 -15.82 -4.95
CA GLU A 282 -0.07 -16.25 -6.28
C GLU A 282 -1.57 -16.51 -6.26
N ARG A 283 -2.23 -16.33 -7.40
CA ARG A 283 -3.63 -16.71 -7.55
C ARG A 283 -3.78 -18.23 -7.45
N ARG A 284 -4.85 -18.68 -6.79
CA ARG A 284 -5.28 -20.08 -6.77
C ARG A 284 -6.01 -20.48 -8.04
#